data_AF-A0A6L3X2F2-F1
#
_entry.id   AF-A0A6L3X2F2-F1
#
_cell.length_a   1.000
_cell.length_b   1.000
_cell.length_c   1.000
_cell.angle_alpha   90.00
_cell.angle_beta   90.00
_cell.angle_gamma   90.00
#
_symmetry.space_group_name_H-M   'P 1'
#
loop_
_entity.id
_entity.type
_entity.pdbx_description
1 polymer ?
#
loop_
_entity_poly.entity_id
_entity_poly.type
_entity_poly.pdbx_seq_one_letter_code
_entity_poly.pdbx_strand_id
1 'polypeptide(L)'
;TNILAVGGNAVITAEAATELGQLCNSYPGIAVCVEPESVPALVTGIEQALAMPKENTVAREYAERTLEKENVLSQFIADIRG
;
A
#
# COMPACT_ATOMS: atom_id res chain seq x y z
N THR A 1 -3.57 -11.13 -5.65
CA THR A 1 -2.81 -10.08 -4.98
C THR A 1 -3.01 -10.16 -3.48
N ASN A 2 -1.95 -10.23 -2.70
CA ASN A 2 -2.03 -10.26 -1.22
C ASN A 2 -1.26 -9.08 -0.62
N ILE A 3 -1.68 -8.64 0.56
CA ILE A 3 -1.03 -7.57 1.32
C ILE A 3 -0.71 -8.10 2.72
N LEU A 4 0.53 -7.95 3.16
CA LEU A 4 1.00 -8.32 4.49
C LEU A 4 1.63 -7.10 5.17
N ALA A 5 1.03 -6.63 6.26
CA ALA A 5 1.58 -5.53 7.04
C ALA A 5 2.52 -6.05 8.14
N VAL A 6 3.74 -5.51 8.21
CA VAL A 6 4.75 -5.90 9.18
C VAL A 6 5.62 -4.71 9.56
N GLY A 7 5.77 -4.44 10.87
CA GLY A 7 6.68 -3.42 11.37
C GLY A 7 6.40 -1.98 10.92
N GLY A 8 5.15 -1.66 10.54
CA GLY A 8 4.77 -0.36 10.00
C GLY A 8 4.99 -0.20 8.48
N ASN A 9 5.46 -1.26 7.83
CA ASN A 9 5.57 -1.38 6.37
C ASN A 9 4.61 -2.46 5.85
N ALA A 10 4.52 -2.58 4.53
CA ALA A 10 3.73 -3.62 3.87
C ALA A 10 4.55 -4.35 2.80
N VAL A 11 4.28 -5.64 2.64
CA VAL A 11 4.70 -6.46 1.52
C VAL A 11 3.48 -6.76 0.67
N ILE A 12 3.58 -6.53 -0.64
CA ILE A 12 2.49 -6.73 -1.59
C ILE A 12 2.93 -7.75 -2.63
N THR A 13 2.16 -8.82 -2.81
CA THR A 13 2.37 -9.79 -3.89
C THR A 13 1.53 -9.39 -5.11
N ALA A 14 2.15 -8.80 -6.12
CA ALA A 14 1.41 -8.24 -7.26
C ALA A 14 2.25 -8.27 -8.54
N GLU A 15 1.60 -8.50 -9.68
CA GLU A 15 2.24 -8.28 -10.98
C GLU A 15 2.35 -6.78 -11.26
N ALA A 16 3.42 -6.38 -11.95
CA ALA A 16 3.71 -4.98 -12.24
C ALA A 16 2.58 -4.25 -12.98
N ALA A 17 1.81 -4.95 -13.82
CA ALA A 17 0.71 -4.38 -14.60
C ALA A 17 -0.59 -4.21 -13.80
N THR A 18 -0.69 -4.82 -12.61
CA THR A 18 -1.88 -4.66 -11.75
C THR A 18 -1.88 -3.29 -11.08
N GLU A 19 -3.04 -2.85 -10.62
CA GLU A 19 -3.20 -1.56 -9.92
C GLU A 19 -2.23 -1.43 -8.73
N LEU A 20 -2.06 -2.49 -7.93
CA LEU A 20 -1.15 -2.47 -6.80
C LEU A 20 0.33 -2.56 -7.20
N GLY A 21 0.64 -3.20 -8.33
CA GLY A 21 1.98 -3.12 -8.93
C GLY A 21 2.30 -1.69 -9.39
N GLN A 22 1.34 -1.03 -10.05
CA GLN A 22 1.46 0.36 -10.48
C GLN A 22 1.53 1.33 -9.28
N LEU A 23 0.82 1.04 -8.18
CA LEU A 23 0.93 1.80 -6.93
C LEU A 23 2.36 1.79 -6.40
N CYS A 24 2.99 0.62 -6.32
CA CYS A 24 4.37 0.49 -5.85
C CYS A 24 5.37 1.19 -6.79
N ASN A 25 5.10 1.19 -8.10
CA ASN A 25 5.90 1.94 -9.07
C ASN A 25 5.72 3.46 -8.96
N SER A 26 4.49 3.91 -8.69
CA SER A 26 4.15 5.34 -8.62
C SER A 26 4.59 5.98 -7.31
N TYR A 27 4.66 5.20 -6.23
CA TYR A 27 5.06 5.64 -4.91
C TYR A 27 6.18 4.74 -4.35
N PRO A 28 7.43 4.89 -4.82
CA PRO A 28 8.55 4.11 -4.31
C PRO A 28 8.66 4.20 -2.78
N GLY A 29 8.77 3.04 -2.12
CA GLY A 29 8.84 2.96 -0.66
C GLY A 29 7.48 2.88 0.05
N ILE A 30 6.36 2.97 -0.66
CA ILE A 30 5.01 2.78 -0.06
C ILE A 30 4.82 1.35 0.50
N ALA A 31 5.41 0.38 -0.19
CA ALA A 31 5.40 -1.04 0.16
C ALA A 31 6.53 -1.75 -0.59
N VAL A 32 6.88 -2.95 -0.13
CA VAL A 32 7.77 -3.86 -0.85
C VAL A 32 6.92 -4.72 -1.79
N CYS A 33 7.04 -4.50 -3.10
CA CYS A 33 6.34 -5.30 -4.11
C CYS A 33 7.18 -6.53 -4.47
N VAL A 34 6.56 -7.71 -4.42
CA VAL A 34 7.21 -8.98 -4.79
C VAL A 34 6.37 -9.74 -5.81
N GLU A 35 7.03 -10.62 -6.56
CA GLU A 35 6.36 -11.49 -7.54
C GLU A 35 5.36 -12.43 -6.84
N PRO A 36 4.15 -12.61 -7.41
CA PRO A 36 3.22 -13.64 -6.96
C PRO A 36 3.83 -15.05 -7.05
N GLU A 37 3.28 -15.98 -6.26
CA GLU A 37 3.60 -17.42 -6.33
C GLU A 37 5.08 -17.79 -6.08
N SER A 38 5.90 -16.84 -5.65
CA SER A 38 7.31 -17.06 -5.32
C SER A 38 7.56 -16.95 -3.81
N VAL A 39 7.66 -18.11 -3.15
CA VAL A 39 7.98 -18.17 -1.71
C VAL A 39 9.32 -17.48 -1.39
N PRO A 40 10.41 -17.68 -2.16
CA PRO A 40 11.67 -16.98 -1.91
C PRO A 40 11.54 -15.45 -2.02
N ALA A 41 10.76 -14.97 -3.00
CA ALA A 41 10.52 -13.54 -3.15
C ALA A 41 9.74 -12.98 -1.96
N LEU A 42 8.73 -13.71 -1.45
CA LEU A 42 7.97 -13.32 -0.27
C LEU A 42 8.85 -13.23 0.98
N VAL A 43 9.71 -14.22 1.24
CA VAL A 43 10.63 -14.20 2.38
C VAL A 43 11.56 -12.99 2.30
N THR A 44 12.19 -12.78 1.13
CA THR A 44 13.07 -11.63 0.89
C THR A 44 12.31 -10.31 1.09
N GLY A 45 11.06 -10.22 0.63
CA GLY A 45 10.24 -9.04 0.80
C GLY A 45 9.91 -8.72 2.25
N ILE A 46 9.64 -9.75 3.07
CA ILE A 46 9.40 -9.60 4.50
C ILE A 46 10.66 -9.10 5.22
N GLU A 47 11.82 -9.68 4.91
CA GLU A 47 13.10 -9.23 5.48
C GLU A 47 13.40 -7.78 5.12
N GLN A 48 13.14 -7.37 3.86
CA GLN A 48 13.27 -5.98 3.43
C GLN A 48 12.31 -5.06 4.21
N ALA A 49 11.04 -5.43 4.33
CA ALA A 49 10.05 -4.62 5.06
C ALA A 49 10.37 -4.48 6.55
N LEU A 50 11.01 -5.49 7.16
CA LEU A 50 11.51 -5.44 8.53
C LEU A 50 12.75 -4.56 8.69
N ALA A 51 13.58 -4.43 7.65
CA ALA A 51 14.75 -3.56 7.65
C ALA A 51 14.42 -2.09 7.35
N MET A 52 13.23 -1.82 6.81
CA MET A 52 12.73 -0.46 6.59
C MET A 52 12.44 0.26 7.93
N PRO A 53 12.44 1.61 7.93
CA PRO A 53 12.01 2.38 9.10
C PRO A 53 10.65 1.93 9.61
N LYS A 54 10.47 1.91 10.93
CA LYS A 54 9.19 1.55 11.57
C LYS A 54 8.03 2.46 11.16
N GLU A 55 8.32 3.71 10.81
CA GLU A 55 7.33 4.66 10.33
C GLU A 55 7.49 4.81 8.83
N ASN A 56 6.52 4.25 8.08
CA ASN A 56 6.46 4.45 6.64
C ASN A 56 5.72 5.76 6.32
N THR A 57 6.49 6.85 6.21
CA THR A 57 5.95 8.17 5.92
C THR A 57 5.28 8.25 4.55
N VAL A 58 5.79 7.51 3.55
CA VAL A 58 5.20 7.47 2.21
C VAL A 58 3.80 6.87 2.24
N ALA A 59 3.64 5.73 2.91
CA ALA A 59 2.35 5.08 3.10
C ALA A 59 1.38 5.95 3.91
N ARG A 60 1.88 6.62 4.95
CA ARG A 60 1.07 7.56 5.74
C ARG A 60 0.58 8.74 4.91
N GLU A 61 1.46 9.42 4.18
CA GLU A 61 1.10 10.56 3.34
C GLU A 61 0.16 10.16 2.21
N TYR A 62 0.36 8.98 1.61
CA TYR A 62 -0.56 8.43 0.62
C TYR A 62 -1.96 8.21 1.21
N ALA A 63 -2.05 7.62 2.41
CA ALA A 63 -3.30 7.41 3.10
C ALA A 63 -3.98 8.74 3.44
N GLU A 64 -3.27 9.71 3.99
CA GLU A 64 -3.80 11.05 4.30
C GLU A 64 -4.39 11.72 3.06
N ARG A 65 -3.65 11.79 1.95
CA ARG A 65 -4.12 12.39 0.69
C ARG A 65 -5.31 11.66 0.08
N THR A 66 -5.31 10.33 0.16
CA THR A 66 -6.39 9.51 -0.41
C THR A 66 -7.65 9.62 0.43
N LEU A 67 -7.54 9.56 1.76
CA LEU A 67 -8.65 9.79 2.70
C LEU A 67 -9.21 11.22 2.61
N GLU A 68 -8.36 12.23 2.38
CA GLU A 68 -8.81 13.60 2.15
C GLU A 68 -9.58 13.76 0.82
N LYS A 69 -9.12 13.10 -0.25
CA LYS A 69 -9.84 13.07 -1.54
C LYS A 69 -11.12 12.24 -1.44
N GLU A 70 -11.07 11.15 -0.68
CA GLU A 70 -12.20 10.31 -0.29
C GLU A 70 -12.86 10.79 1.01
N ASN A 71 -12.90 12.10 1.28
CA ASN A 71 -13.86 12.68 2.24
C ASN A 71 -15.30 12.61 1.68
N VAL A 72 -15.64 11.41 1.22
CA VAL A 72 -16.95 10.88 0.86
C VAL A 72 -17.92 11.12 2.01
N LEU A 73 -17.51 11.27 3.27
CA LEU A 73 -18.41 11.67 4.37
C LEU A 73 -19.20 12.95 4.07
N SER A 74 -18.58 13.94 3.43
CA SER A 74 -19.30 15.16 3.00
C SER A 74 -20.22 14.88 1.80
N GLN A 75 -19.79 14.03 0.88
CA GLN A 75 -20.58 13.61 -0.29
C GLN A 75 -21.77 12.71 0.09
N PHE A 76 -21.60 11.85 1.10
CA PHE A 76 -22.61 10.95 1.65
C PHE A 76 -23.65 11.73 2.46
N ILE A 77 -23.22 12.74 3.24
CA ILE A 77 -24.15 13.68 3.90
C ILE A 77 -24.92 14.52 2.87
N ALA A 78 -24.29 14.91 1.75
CA ALA A 78 -24.96 15.60 0.66
C ALA A 78 -25.98 14.69 -0.05
N ASP A 79 -25.62 13.43 -0.33
CA ASP A 79 -26.49 12.46 -1.00
C ASP A 79 -27.68 11.99 -0.13
N ILE A 80 -27.55 11.98 1.21
CA ILE A 80 -28.67 11.67 2.13
C ILE A 80 -29.62 12.88 2.32
N ARG A 81 -29.14 14.11 2.05
CA ARG A 81 -29.94 15.34 2.15
C ARG A 81 -30.57 15.77 0.82
N GLY A 82 -30.38 14.99 -0.25
CA GLY A 82 -31.02 15.15 -1.56
C GLY A 82 -32.34 14.41 -1.67
#